data_AF-A0A9D3LV82-F1
#
_entry.id   AF-A0A9D3LV82-F1
#
_cell.length_a   1.000
_cell.length_b   1.000
_cell.length_c   1.000
_cell.angle_alpha   90.00
_cell.angle_beta   90.00
_cell.angle_gamma   90.00
#
_symmetry.space_group_name_H-M   'P 1'
#
loop_
_entity.id
_entity.type
_entity.pdbx_description
1 polymer ?
#
loop_
_entity_poly.entity_id
_entity_poly.type
_entity_poly.pdbx_seq_one_letter_code
_entity_poly.pdbx_strand_id
1 'polypeptide(L)'
;MAATSAAVETAAARIEEMLSKSRAVDTGVKMEVNERILASCTELMQAITELVLSSKHLQRDIVEGGRGAASVKEFYAKNSRWTEGLISASKAVGCGATVMVDAADLVVRGQGKFEELMVCSHEIAASTAQLVAASKQASRWVTQATAGVVASTKSGKSQIEETDTMDFSSMTLTQIKRQEMDSQVQVLQVEALLQRERERLRELRKKHYELAGVAEGWEEEEEEEEEHDRSGVLLGVVIRYGTMLEQWDLHQDLTTLPGISSD
;
A
#
# COMPACT_ATOMS: atom_id res chain seq x y z
N MET A 1 -13.15 3.22 -14.56
CA MET A 1 -14.10 2.55 -13.65
C MET A 1 -14.40 1.10 -14.03
N ALA A 2 -15.13 0.79 -15.11
CA ALA A 2 -15.53 -0.60 -15.42
C ALA A 2 -14.34 -1.59 -15.54
N ALA A 3 -13.28 -1.20 -16.26
CA ALA A 3 -12.06 -2.00 -16.36
C ALA A 3 -11.36 -2.22 -15.01
N THR A 4 -11.37 -1.21 -14.13
CA THR A 4 -10.81 -1.32 -12.78
C THR A 4 -11.63 -2.26 -11.92
N SER A 5 -12.97 -2.17 -11.96
CA SER A 5 -13.83 -3.14 -11.26
C SER A 5 -13.55 -4.57 -11.72
N ALA A 6 -13.47 -4.80 -13.04
CA ALA A 6 -13.14 -6.11 -13.58
C ALA A 6 -11.74 -6.59 -13.16
N ALA A 7 -10.75 -5.70 -13.10
CA ALA A 7 -9.40 -6.03 -12.63
C ALA A 7 -9.39 -6.42 -11.15
N VAL A 8 -10.12 -5.69 -10.29
CA VAL A 8 -10.25 -5.99 -8.86
C VAL A 8 -11.03 -7.30 -8.64
N GLU A 9 -12.10 -7.54 -9.40
CA GLU A 9 -12.85 -8.81 -9.35
C GLU A 9 -12.00 -9.99 -9.80
N THR A 10 -11.22 -9.82 -10.88
CA THR A 10 -10.27 -10.84 -11.36
C THR A 10 -9.19 -11.11 -10.31
N ALA A 11 -8.69 -10.05 -9.65
CA ALA A 11 -7.74 -10.17 -8.55
C ALA A 11 -8.33 -10.96 -7.37
N ALA A 12 -9.56 -10.64 -6.96
CA ALA A 12 -10.27 -11.37 -5.91
C ALA A 12 -10.46 -12.85 -6.25
N ALA A 13 -10.93 -13.15 -7.47
CA ALA A 13 -11.11 -14.53 -7.93
C ALA A 13 -9.80 -15.33 -7.95
N ARG A 14 -8.69 -14.70 -8.35
CA ARG A 14 -7.36 -15.32 -8.28
C ARG A 14 -6.94 -15.63 -6.84
N ILE A 15 -7.24 -14.75 -5.87
CA ILE A 15 -6.94 -15.01 -4.46
C ILE A 15 -7.76 -16.18 -3.92
N GLU A 16 -9.04 -16.28 -4.25
CA GLU A 16 -9.89 -17.42 -3.89
C GLU A 16 -9.37 -18.73 -4.49
N GLU A 17 -8.93 -18.70 -5.75
CA GLU A 17 -8.29 -19.85 -6.40
C GLU A 17 -7.00 -20.25 -5.67
N MET A 18 -6.14 -19.30 -5.30
CA MET A 18 -4.94 -19.55 -4.51
C MET A 18 -5.25 -20.17 -3.15
N LEU A 19 -6.30 -19.70 -2.47
CA LEU A 19 -6.72 -20.22 -1.17
C LEU A 19 -7.21 -21.67 -1.29
N SER A 20 -7.95 -21.99 -2.34
CA SER A 20 -8.38 -23.37 -2.63
C SER A 20 -7.20 -24.30 -2.94
N LYS A 21 -6.20 -23.82 -3.68
CA LYS A 21 -4.98 -24.58 -4.01
C LYS A 21 -4.08 -24.79 -2.81
N SER A 22 -3.88 -23.74 -2.00
CA SER A 22 -3.03 -23.81 -0.79
C SER A 22 -3.58 -24.86 0.19
N ARG A 23 -4.91 -24.93 0.38
CA ARG A 23 -5.57 -25.99 1.17
C ARG A 23 -5.32 -27.41 0.70
N ALA A 24 -5.13 -27.59 -0.61
CA ALA A 24 -4.91 -28.91 -1.20
C ALA A 24 -3.43 -29.35 -1.18
N VAL A 25 -2.51 -28.40 -1.12
CA VAL A 25 -1.07 -28.62 -1.36
C VAL A 25 -0.22 -28.38 -0.12
N ASP A 26 -0.51 -27.34 0.66
CA ASP A 26 0.27 -26.98 1.84
C ASP A 26 -0.20 -27.75 3.08
N THR A 27 0.71 -28.00 4.03
CA THR A 27 0.40 -28.64 5.31
C THR A 27 1.11 -27.95 6.48
N GLY A 28 0.61 -28.16 7.70
CA GLY A 28 1.21 -27.63 8.93
C GLY A 28 1.20 -26.09 9.00
N VAL A 29 2.22 -25.53 9.65
CA VAL A 29 2.34 -24.08 9.90
C VAL A 29 2.31 -23.25 8.62
N LYS A 30 2.93 -23.75 7.54
CA LYS A 30 2.94 -23.06 6.24
C LYS A 30 1.52 -22.87 5.67
N MET A 31 0.66 -23.88 5.80
CA MET A 31 -0.74 -23.78 5.36
C MET A 31 -1.49 -22.72 6.16
N GLU A 32 -1.39 -22.76 7.49
CA GLU A 32 -2.08 -21.79 8.36
C GLU A 32 -1.64 -20.35 8.09
N VAL A 33 -0.33 -20.14 7.85
CA VAL A 33 0.22 -18.83 7.48
C VAL A 33 -0.31 -18.37 6.11
N ASN A 34 -0.24 -19.24 5.10
CA ASN A 34 -0.70 -18.93 3.74
C ASN A 34 -2.20 -18.59 3.71
N GLU A 35 -3.04 -19.36 4.42
CA GLU A 35 -4.47 -19.09 4.53
C GLU A 35 -4.77 -17.74 5.17
N ARG A 36 -4.07 -17.40 6.26
CA ARG A 36 -4.27 -16.13 6.96
C ARG A 36 -3.90 -14.94 6.08
N ILE A 37 -2.77 -15.04 5.38
CA ILE A 37 -2.33 -14.01 4.42
C ILE A 37 -3.36 -13.86 3.30
N LEU A 38 -3.74 -14.95 2.64
CA LEU A 38 -4.71 -14.91 1.55
C LEU A 38 -6.08 -14.40 1.99
N ALA A 39 -6.55 -14.78 3.19
CA ALA A 39 -7.79 -14.25 3.75
C ALA A 39 -7.74 -12.73 3.93
N SER A 40 -6.64 -12.20 4.49
CA SER A 40 -6.45 -10.75 4.62
C SER A 40 -6.37 -10.03 3.26
N CYS A 41 -5.76 -10.66 2.24
CA CYS A 41 -5.74 -10.12 0.88
C CYS A 41 -7.14 -10.09 0.26
N THR A 42 -7.98 -11.09 0.53
CA THR A 42 -9.38 -11.12 0.12
C THR A 42 -10.17 -9.98 0.75
N GLU A 43 -10.03 -9.77 2.06
CA GLU A 43 -10.69 -8.66 2.78
C GLU A 43 -10.29 -7.29 2.18
N LEU A 44 -9.00 -7.12 1.86
CA LEU A 44 -8.52 -5.90 1.20
C LEU A 44 -9.15 -5.71 -0.19
N MET A 45 -9.22 -6.77 -1.02
CA MET A 45 -9.86 -6.68 -2.33
C MET A 45 -11.37 -6.38 -2.24
N GLN A 46 -12.06 -6.92 -1.24
CA GLN A 46 -13.46 -6.59 -0.99
C GLN A 46 -13.64 -5.11 -0.60
N ALA A 47 -12.79 -4.60 0.29
CA ALA A 47 -12.81 -3.18 0.68
C ALA A 47 -12.56 -2.25 -0.53
N ILE A 48 -11.63 -2.64 -1.41
CA ILE A 48 -11.33 -1.89 -2.65
C ILE A 48 -12.51 -1.94 -3.62
N THR A 49 -13.16 -3.10 -3.75
CA THR A 49 -14.36 -3.26 -4.59
C THR A 49 -15.45 -2.28 -4.14
N GLU A 50 -15.74 -2.24 -2.84
CA GLU A 50 -16.72 -1.32 -2.26
C GLU A 50 -16.34 0.15 -2.48
N LEU A 51 -15.05 0.49 -2.35
CA LEU A 51 -14.54 1.83 -2.62
C LEU A 51 -14.73 2.23 -4.10
N VAL A 52 -14.42 1.34 -5.04
CA VAL A 52 -14.58 1.59 -6.49
C VAL A 52 -16.06 1.76 -6.84
N LEU A 53 -16.95 0.96 -6.24
CA LEU A 53 -18.41 1.09 -6.40
C LEU A 53 -18.93 2.42 -5.82
N SER A 54 -18.53 2.75 -4.60
CA SER A 54 -18.85 4.04 -3.96
C SER A 54 -18.35 5.22 -4.80
N SER A 55 -17.14 5.12 -5.37
CA SER A 55 -16.58 6.15 -6.24
C SER A 55 -17.38 6.31 -7.53
N LYS A 56 -17.82 5.21 -8.13
CA LYS A 56 -18.67 5.23 -9.31
C LYS A 56 -20.03 5.88 -9.01
N HIS A 57 -20.63 5.59 -7.86
CA HIS A 57 -21.90 6.20 -7.45
C HIS A 57 -21.75 7.70 -7.25
N LEU A 58 -20.71 8.15 -6.54
CA LEU A 58 -20.46 9.58 -6.37
C LEU A 58 -20.22 10.30 -7.70
N GLN A 59 -19.43 9.70 -8.61
CA GLN A 59 -19.20 10.28 -9.94
C GLN A 59 -20.52 10.49 -10.69
N ARG A 60 -21.44 9.52 -10.60
CA ARG A 60 -22.77 9.64 -11.19
C ARG A 60 -23.56 10.78 -10.53
N ASP A 61 -23.57 10.87 -9.21
CA ASP A 61 -24.31 11.91 -8.48
C ASP A 61 -23.77 13.32 -8.80
N ILE A 62 -22.44 13.47 -8.91
CA ILE A 62 -21.78 14.73 -9.32
C ILE A 62 -22.21 15.12 -10.74
N VAL A 63 -22.20 14.17 -11.68
CA VAL A 63 -22.59 14.42 -13.07
C VAL A 63 -24.07 14.77 -13.17
N GLU A 64 -24.93 14.04 -12.46
CA GLU A 64 -26.38 14.26 -12.48
C GLU A 64 -26.76 15.60 -11.84
N GLY A 65 -26.13 15.96 -10.72
CA GLY A 65 -26.33 17.26 -10.06
C GLY A 65 -25.68 18.44 -10.80
N GLY A 66 -24.58 18.21 -11.52
CA GLY A 66 -23.77 19.27 -12.13
C GLY A 66 -24.00 19.53 -13.62
N ARG A 67 -24.60 18.60 -14.38
CA ARG A 67 -24.72 18.74 -15.84
C ARG A 67 -25.80 19.72 -16.30
N GLY A 68 -26.82 19.98 -15.49
CA GLY A 68 -27.98 20.78 -15.91
C GLY A 68 -28.62 20.23 -17.19
N ALA A 69 -28.73 21.06 -18.23
CA ALA A 69 -29.24 20.66 -19.54
C ALA A 69 -28.20 19.93 -20.43
N ALA A 70 -26.92 19.93 -20.05
CA ALA A 70 -25.87 19.29 -20.83
C ALA A 70 -25.95 17.76 -20.75
N SER A 71 -25.44 17.10 -21.79
CA SER A 71 -25.24 15.67 -21.81
C SER A 71 -24.09 15.25 -20.89
N VAL A 72 -24.07 13.97 -20.49
CA VAL A 72 -22.98 13.37 -19.69
C VAL A 72 -21.63 13.55 -20.38
N LYS A 73 -21.59 13.38 -21.71
CA LYS A 73 -20.35 13.50 -22.50
C LYS A 73 -19.82 14.94 -22.47
N GLU A 74 -20.69 15.92 -22.62
CA GLU A 74 -20.32 17.34 -22.55
C GLU A 74 -19.85 17.73 -21.16
N PHE A 75 -20.45 17.18 -20.11
CA PHE A 75 -20.02 17.43 -18.73
C PHE A 75 -18.58 16.94 -18.50
N TYR A 76 -18.25 15.70 -18.90
CA TYR A 76 -16.88 15.20 -18.78
C TYR A 76 -15.89 15.96 -19.67
N ALA A 77 -16.29 16.33 -20.89
CA ALA A 77 -15.46 17.12 -21.79
C ALA A 77 -15.14 18.52 -21.23
N LYS A 78 -16.14 19.16 -20.60
CA LYS A 78 -15.98 20.48 -19.95
C LYS A 78 -15.13 20.40 -18.68
N ASN A 79 -15.13 19.24 -18.01
CA ASN A 79 -14.35 18.98 -16.79
C ASN A 79 -13.20 17.99 -17.10
N SER A 80 -12.39 18.28 -18.13
CA SER A 80 -11.36 17.37 -18.64
C SER A 80 -10.32 17.00 -17.59
N ARG A 81 -9.75 17.97 -16.85
CA ARG A 81 -8.77 17.71 -15.77
C ARG A 81 -9.30 16.75 -14.70
N TRP A 82 -10.55 16.96 -14.26
CA TRP A 82 -11.20 16.06 -13.29
C TRP A 82 -11.41 14.66 -13.87
N THR A 83 -11.84 14.57 -15.13
CA THR A 83 -12.03 13.30 -15.84
C THR A 83 -10.72 12.52 -15.98
N GLU A 84 -9.64 13.20 -16.37
CA GLU A 84 -8.31 12.62 -16.51
C GLU A 84 -7.76 12.12 -15.17
N GLY A 85 -7.91 12.91 -14.10
CA GLY A 85 -7.54 12.51 -12.73
C GLY A 85 -8.30 11.28 -12.24
N LEU A 86 -9.60 11.18 -12.55
CA LEU A 86 -10.39 9.98 -12.23
C LEU A 86 -9.92 8.75 -13.02
N ILE A 87 -9.58 8.93 -14.30
CA ILE A 87 -9.10 7.84 -15.15
C ILE A 87 -7.73 7.36 -14.67
N SER A 88 -6.80 8.25 -14.35
CA SER A 88 -5.45 7.89 -13.89
C SER A 88 -5.52 7.17 -12.54
N ALA A 89 -6.25 7.71 -11.56
CA ALA A 89 -6.45 7.09 -10.25
C ALA A 89 -7.12 5.71 -10.37
N SER A 90 -8.16 5.60 -11.21
CA SER A 90 -8.84 4.32 -11.49
C SER A 90 -7.88 3.29 -12.09
N LYS A 91 -7.00 3.69 -13.00
CA LYS A 91 -6.00 2.78 -13.59
C LYS A 91 -4.96 2.34 -12.56
N ALA A 92 -4.46 3.26 -11.74
CA ALA A 92 -3.49 2.96 -10.67
C ALA A 92 -4.03 1.89 -9.70
N VAL A 93 -5.29 2.00 -9.29
CA VAL A 93 -5.95 0.98 -8.45
C VAL A 93 -6.03 -0.39 -9.12
N GLY A 94 -6.40 -0.43 -10.41
CA GLY A 94 -6.48 -1.70 -11.16
C GLY A 94 -5.12 -2.37 -11.33
N CYS A 95 -4.08 -1.59 -11.65
CA CYS A 95 -2.70 -2.08 -11.71
C CYS A 95 -2.21 -2.56 -10.34
N GLY A 96 -2.43 -1.79 -9.28
CA GLY A 96 -2.09 -2.16 -7.91
C GLY A 96 -2.74 -3.48 -7.48
N ALA A 97 -4.00 -3.71 -7.86
CA ALA A 97 -4.69 -4.97 -7.56
C ALA A 97 -4.02 -6.17 -8.21
N THR A 98 -3.59 -6.04 -9.46
CA THR A 98 -2.90 -7.12 -10.18
C THR A 98 -1.54 -7.40 -9.55
N VAL A 99 -0.75 -6.35 -9.29
CA VAL A 99 0.59 -6.47 -8.69
C VAL A 99 0.53 -7.10 -7.30
N MET A 100 -0.45 -6.70 -6.47
CA MET A 100 -0.61 -7.29 -5.13
C MET A 100 -0.93 -8.79 -5.18
N VAL A 101 -1.78 -9.21 -6.12
CA VAL A 101 -2.11 -10.64 -6.30
C VAL A 101 -0.90 -11.43 -6.79
N ASP A 102 -0.10 -10.86 -7.69
CA ASP A 102 1.12 -11.51 -8.17
C ASP A 102 2.14 -11.65 -7.02
N ALA A 103 2.30 -10.63 -6.18
CA ALA A 103 3.13 -10.72 -4.97
C ALA A 103 2.61 -11.79 -3.99
N ALA A 104 1.29 -11.86 -3.78
CA ALA A 104 0.67 -12.88 -2.92
C ALA A 104 0.88 -14.30 -3.46
N ASP A 105 0.77 -14.52 -4.78
CA ASP A 105 1.05 -15.83 -5.42
C ASP A 105 2.49 -16.26 -5.16
N LEU A 106 3.44 -15.35 -5.37
CA LEU A 106 4.85 -15.63 -5.14
C LEU A 106 5.14 -15.98 -3.67
N VAL A 107 4.55 -15.25 -2.72
CA VAL A 107 4.68 -15.51 -1.28
C VAL A 107 4.13 -16.90 -0.91
N VAL A 108 2.91 -17.24 -1.36
CA VAL A 108 2.27 -18.53 -1.06
C VAL A 108 3.08 -19.71 -1.63
N ARG A 109 3.68 -19.51 -2.81
CA ARG A 109 4.56 -20.49 -3.46
C ARG A 109 5.96 -20.57 -2.85
N GLY A 110 6.30 -19.70 -1.89
CA GLY A 110 7.63 -19.62 -1.28
C GLY A 110 8.71 -19.08 -2.22
N GLN A 111 8.32 -18.39 -3.30
CA GLN A 111 9.22 -17.80 -4.30
C GLN A 111 9.30 -16.26 -4.17
N GLY A 112 8.41 -15.67 -3.37
CA GLY A 112 8.30 -14.22 -3.15
C GLY A 112 8.80 -13.78 -1.79
N LYS A 113 8.94 -12.46 -1.65
CA LYS A 113 9.30 -11.81 -0.39
C LYS A 113 8.06 -11.31 0.32
N PHE A 114 7.95 -11.58 1.61
CA PHE A 114 6.85 -11.03 2.44
C PHE A 114 6.85 -9.50 2.43
N GLU A 115 8.03 -8.87 2.35
CA GLU A 115 8.19 -7.42 2.24
C GLU A 115 7.58 -6.84 0.97
N GLU A 116 7.66 -7.57 -0.15
CA GLU A 116 7.08 -7.14 -1.41
C GLU A 116 5.56 -7.11 -1.32
N LEU A 117 4.95 -8.14 -0.73
CA LEU A 117 3.51 -8.16 -0.48
C LEU A 117 3.08 -6.99 0.42
N MET A 118 3.82 -6.70 1.50
CA MET A 118 3.53 -5.56 2.38
C MET A 118 3.58 -4.22 1.63
N VAL A 119 4.61 -4.01 0.79
CA VAL A 119 4.75 -2.79 -0.01
C VAL A 119 3.61 -2.67 -1.01
N CYS A 120 3.28 -3.73 -1.75
CA CYS A 120 2.18 -3.71 -2.71
C CYS A 120 0.82 -3.41 -2.05
N SER A 121 0.57 -3.93 -0.84
CA SER A 121 -0.63 -3.63 -0.06
C SER A 121 -0.71 -2.16 0.39
N HIS A 122 0.43 -1.50 0.63
CA HIS A 122 0.47 -0.07 0.91
C HIS A 122 0.26 0.77 -0.36
N GLU A 123 0.91 0.40 -1.46
CA GLU A 123 0.80 1.10 -2.75
C GLU A 123 -0.64 1.11 -3.30
N ILE A 124 -1.35 -0.02 -3.17
CA ILE A 124 -2.76 -0.08 -3.58
C ILE A 124 -3.65 0.78 -2.67
N ALA A 125 -3.39 0.83 -1.36
CA ALA A 125 -4.12 1.71 -0.45
C ALA A 125 -3.88 3.18 -0.79
N ALA A 126 -2.64 3.58 -1.07
CA ALA A 126 -2.30 4.93 -1.51
C ALA A 126 -2.96 5.29 -2.86
N SER A 127 -3.02 4.33 -3.80
CA SER A 127 -3.71 4.49 -5.08
C SER A 127 -5.22 4.66 -4.89
N THR A 128 -5.83 3.92 -3.97
CA THR A 128 -7.26 4.07 -3.65
C THR A 128 -7.56 5.41 -2.98
N ALA A 129 -6.58 5.99 -2.25
CA ALA A 129 -6.70 7.32 -1.69
C ALA A 129 -6.98 8.40 -2.76
N GLN A 130 -6.55 8.17 -4.02
CA GLN A 130 -6.77 9.11 -5.12
C GLN A 130 -8.23 9.11 -5.57
N LEU A 131 -8.98 8.04 -5.26
CA LEU A 131 -10.41 7.90 -5.56
C LEU A 131 -11.31 8.33 -4.38
N VAL A 132 -10.74 8.79 -3.24
CA VAL A 132 -11.43 9.01 -1.94
C VAL A 132 -12.40 10.18 -1.89
N ALA A 133 -12.56 10.93 -2.98
CA ALA A 133 -13.75 11.76 -3.13
C ALA A 133 -15.04 10.96 -2.78
N ALA A 134 -15.04 9.65 -3.07
CA ALA A 134 -16.13 8.66 -2.92
C ALA A 134 -16.77 8.47 -1.54
N SER A 135 -15.98 8.30 -0.47
CA SER A 135 -16.48 8.09 0.91
C SER A 135 -15.32 7.96 1.89
N LYS A 136 -15.30 8.81 2.93
CA LYS A 136 -14.33 8.71 4.04
C LYS A 136 -14.40 7.35 4.74
N GLN A 137 -15.56 6.70 4.72
CA GLN A 137 -15.75 5.39 5.37
C GLN A 137 -15.10 4.28 4.56
N ALA A 138 -15.35 4.20 3.24
CA ALA A 138 -14.75 3.17 2.38
C ALA A 138 -13.22 3.26 2.36
N SER A 139 -12.67 4.49 2.35
CA SER A 139 -11.23 4.72 2.48
C SER A 139 -10.63 4.15 3.77
N ARG A 140 -11.29 4.37 4.91
CA ARG A 140 -10.84 3.84 6.20
C ARG A 140 -10.85 2.31 6.23
N TRP A 141 -11.82 1.70 5.58
CA TRP A 141 -11.92 0.25 5.48
C TRP A 141 -10.75 -0.33 4.68
N VAL A 142 -10.38 0.31 3.56
CA VAL A 142 -9.17 -0.10 2.80
C VAL A 142 -7.91 0.03 3.66
N THR A 143 -7.73 1.14 4.38
CA THR A 143 -6.57 1.32 5.27
C THR A 143 -6.52 0.25 6.36
N GLN A 144 -7.66 -0.08 6.96
CA GLN A 144 -7.75 -1.12 7.99
C GLN A 144 -7.43 -2.51 7.42
N ALA A 145 -7.96 -2.85 6.25
CA ALA A 145 -7.69 -4.12 5.59
C ALA A 145 -6.21 -4.24 5.17
N THR A 146 -5.60 -3.16 4.68
CA THR A 146 -4.15 -3.09 4.41
C THR A 146 -3.33 -3.36 5.67
N ALA A 147 -3.69 -2.76 6.81
CA ALA A 147 -3.02 -3.05 8.07
C ALA A 147 -3.18 -4.53 8.48
N GLY A 148 -4.34 -5.13 8.21
CA GLY A 148 -4.59 -6.57 8.38
C GLY A 148 -3.66 -7.45 7.55
N VAL A 149 -3.43 -7.09 6.27
CA VAL A 149 -2.49 -7.81 5.39
C VAL A 149 -1.07 -7.71 5.92
N VAL A 150 -0.62 -6.50 6.30
CA VAL A 150 0.74 -6.28 6.83
C VAL A 150 0.95 -7.04 8.13
N ALA A 151 -0.01 -7.01 9.05
CA ALA A 151 0.06 -7.74 10.30
C ALA A 151 0.12 -9.26 10.09
N SER A 152 -0.76 -9.79 9.22
CA SER A 152 -0.79 -11.22 8.87
C SER A 152 0.50 -11.67 8.19
N THR A 153 1.03 -10.84 7.30
CA THR A 153 2.28 -11.09 6.57
C THR A 153 3.49 -11.08 7.50
N LYS A 154 3.59 -10.10 8.40
CA LYS A 154 4.67 -10.01 9.40
C LYS A 154 4.63 -11.19 10.39
N SER A 155 3.43 -11.52 10.89
CA SER A 155 3.25 -12.69 11.76
C SER A 155 3.59 -13.99 11.03
N GLY A 156 3.22 -14.10 9.75
CA GLY A 156 3.51 -15.25 8.91
C GLY A 156 5.01 -15.44 8.68
N LYS A 157 5.71 -14.36 8.34
CA LYS A 157 7.16 -14.34 8.21
C LYS A 157 7.85 -14.84 9.48
N SER A 158 7.47 -14.28 10.65
CA SER A 158 8.05 -14.70 11.94
C SER A 158 7.81 -16.18 12.21
N GLN A 159 6.59 -16.69 12.01
CA GLN A 159 6.27 -18.11 12.27
C GLN A 159 7.03 -19.09 11.36
N ILE A 160 7.44 -18.65 10.17
CA ILE A 160 8.24 -19.47 9.25
C ILE A 160 9.73 -19.38 9.62
N GLU A 161 10.25 -18.20 9.95
CA GLU A 161 11.66 -17.95 10.27
C GLU A 161 12.05 -18.40 11.69
N GLU A 162 11.13 -18.37 12.66
CA GLU A 162 11.37 -18.72 14.08
C GLU A 162 11.63 -20.24 14.31
N THR A 163 11.70 -21.01 13.23
CA THR A 163 12.14 -22.42 13.27
C THR A 163 13.66 -22.56 13.48
N ASP A 164 14.45 -21.49 13.26
CA ASP A 164 15.89 -21.44 13.58
C ASP A 164 16.12 -20.94 15.02
N THR A 165 15.68 -21.72 16.01
CA THR A 165 16.00 -21.43 17.42
C THR A 165 17.49 -21.60 17.68
N MET A 166 18.15 -20.56 18.22
CA MET A 166 19.57 -20.61 18.59
C MET A 166 19.80 -21.60 19.75
N ASP A 167 20.26 -22.82 19.44
CA ASP A 167 20.65 -23.81 20.44
C ASP A 167 22.09 -23.60 20.89
N PHE A 168 22.26 -23.10 22.12
CA PHE A 168 23.56 -22.85 22.74
C PHE A 168 24.03 -23.99 23.65
N SER A 169 23.22 -25.05 23.81
CA SER A 169 23.42 -26.07 24.87
C SER A 169 24.72 -26.89 24.72
N SER A 170 25.29 -26.94 23.51
CA SER A 170 26.51 -27.70 23.19
C SER A 170 27.75 -26.84 22.95
N MET A 171 27.68 -25.52 23.15
CA MET A 171 28.76 -24.59 22.80
C MET A 171 29.68 -24.26 23.99
N THR A 172 30.98 -24.15 23.72
CA THR A 172 31.98 -23.66 24.69
C THR A 172 31.99 -22.13 24.77
N LEU A 173 32.51 -21.57 25.86
CA LEU A 173 32.63 -20.11 26.07
C LEU A 173 33.32 -19.39 24.90
N THR A 174 34.39 -19.97 24.36
CA THR A 174 35.13 -19.38 23.24
C THR A 174 34.31 -19.38 21.95
N GLN A 175 33.51 -20.42 21.70
CA GLN A 175 32.63 -20.49 20.52
C GLN A 175 31.50 -19.47 20.64
N ILE A 176 30.89 -19.33 21.82
CA ILE A 176 29.89 -18.30 22.08
C ILE A 176 30.47 -16.91 21.85
N LYS A 177 31.67 -16.62 22.39
CA LYS A 177 32.28 -15.30 22.21
C LYS A 177 32.59 -14.99 20.74
N ARG A 178 32.97 -16.01 19.96
CA ARG A 178 33.16 -15.86 18.52
C ARG A 178 31.85 -15.55 17.79
N GLN A 179 30.79 -16.29 18.08
CA GLN A 179 29.48 -16.07 17.47
C GLN A 179 28.87 -14.72 17.87
N GLU A 180 29.12 -14.26 19.10
CA GLU A 180 28.76 -12.91 19.56
C GLU A 180 29.47 -11.84 18.70
N MET A 181 30.79 -11.97 18.50
CA MET A 181 31.55 -11.04 17.65
C MET A 181 31.07 -11.08 16.19
N ASP A 182 30.82 -12.27 15.64
CA ASP A 182 30.30 -12.43 14.28
C ASP A 182 28.92 -11.76 14.14
N SER A 183 28.05 -11.91 15.15
CA SER A 183 26.74 -11.25 15.19
C SER A 183 26.86 -9.73 15.30
N GLN A 184 27.80 -9.21 16.11
CA GLN A 184 28.07 -7.77 16.20
C GLN A 184 28.55 -7.19 14.87
N VAL A 185 29.42 -7.90 14.14
CA VAL A 185 29.83 -7.49 12.79
C VAL A 185 28.63 -7.46 11.84
N GLN A 186 27.75 -8.47 11.90
CA GLN A 186 26.55 -8.51 11.09
C GLN A 186 25.58 -7.36 11.41
N VAL A 187 25.42 -7.00 12.69
CA VAL A 187 24.63 -5.83 13.12
C VAL A 187 25.14 -4.56 12.43
N LEU A 188 26.46 -4.28 12.53
CA LEU A 188 27.05 -3.08 11.92
C LEU A 188 26.87 -3.05 10.39
N GLN A 189 27.00 -4.21 9.73
CA GLN A 189 26.79 -4.32 8.29
C GLN A 189 25.33 -4.05 7.88
N VAL A 190 24.37 -4.60 8.63
CA VAL A 190 22.93 -4.42 8.37
C VAL A 190 22.52 -2.97 8.66
N GLU A 191 23.03 -2.33 9.71
CA GLU A 191 22.79 -0.91 10.00
C GLU A 191 23.28 -0.01 8.86
N ALA A 192 24.49 -0.26 8.35
CA ALA A 192 25.03 0.50 7.21
C ALA A 192 24.20 0.29 5.93
N LEU A 193 23.73 -0.93 5.68
CA LEU A 193 22.84 -1.24 4.55
C LEU A 193 21.47 -0.56 4.70
N LEU A 194 20.88 -0.61 5.90
CA LEU A 194 19.60 0.03 6.22
C LEU A 194 19.68 1.54 5.97
N GLN A 195 20.75 2.19 6.44
CA GLN A 195 20.93 3.63 6.23
C GLN A 195 21.03 3.98 4.74
N ARG A 196 21.77 3.18 3.96
CA ARG A 196 21.90 3.36 2.51
C ARG A 196 20.57 3.20 1.78
N GLU A 197 19.78 2.18 2.11
CA GLU A 197 18.46 2.01 1.49
C GLU A 197 17.47 3.11 1.89
N ARG A 198 17.54 3.61 3.13
CA ARG A 198 16.76 4.78 3.56
C ARG A 198 17.12 6.04 2.76
N GLU A 199 18.41 6.28 2.52
CA GLU A 199 18.87 7.39 1.66
C GLU A 199 18.36 7.24 0.23
N ARG A 200 18.52 6.05 -0.36
CA ARG A 200 18.02 5.74 -1.70
C ARG A 200 16.50 5.95 -1.81
N LEU A 201 15.74 5.53 -0.79
CA LEU A 201 14.29 5.71 -0.75
C LEU A 201 13.93 7.21 -0.69
N ARG A 202 14.63 8.01 0.13
CA ARG A 202 14.43 9.46 0.18
C ARG A 202 14.70 10.13 -1.17
N GLU A 203 15.76 9.74 -1.87
CA GLU A 203 16.09 10.25 -3.20
C GLU A 203 15.01 9.88 -4.24
N LEU A 204 14.55 8.63 -4.25
CA LEU A 204 13.48 8.17 -5.13
C LEU A 204 12.18 8.94 -4.89
N ARG A 205 11.81 9.15 -3.63
CA ARG A 205 10.63 9.97 -3.27
C ARG A 205 10.78 11.40 -3.76
N LYS A 206 11.94 12.03 -3.56
CA LYS A 206 12.21 13.39 -4.06
C LYS A 206 12.05 13.45 -5.59
N LYS A 207 12.61 12.48 -6.32
CA LYS A 207 12.46 12.39 -7.78
C LYS A 207 11.01 12.18 -8.21
N HIS A 208 10.25 11.36 -7.48
CA HIS A 208 8.83 11.17 -7.74
C HIS A 208 8.07 12.50 -7.64
N TYR A 209 8.33 13.31 -6.61
CA TYR A 209 7.70 14.64 -6.48
C TYR A 209 8.13 15.63 -7.56
N GLU A 210 9.42 15.68 -7.90
CA GLU A 210 9.91 16.54 -8.99
C GLU A 210 9.18 16.22 -10.30
N LEU A 211 8.99 14.94 -10.62
CA LEU A 211 8.29 14.51 -11.84
C LEU A 211 6.77 14.68 -11.75
N ALA A 212 6.17 14.45 -10.58
CA ALA A 212 4.73 14.61 -10.36
C ALA A 212 4.31 16.09 -10.41
N GLY A 213 5.09 17.00 -9.81
CA GLY A 213 4.83 18.45 -9.87
C GLY A 213 4.92 19.01 -11.29
N VAL A 214 5.85 18.49 -12.10
CA VAL A 214 5.95 18.83 -13.53
C VAL A 214 4.79 18.24 -14.34
N ALA A 215 4.32 17.04 -14.01
CA ALA A 215 3.18 16.41 -14.69
C ALA A 215 1.81 17.05 -14.34
N GLU A 216 1.69 17.71 -13.19
CA GLU A 216 0.46 18.36 -12.74
C GLU A 216 0.37 19.87 -13.09
N GLY A 217 1.41 20.45 -13.69
CA GLY A 217 1.40 21.84 -14.18
C GLY A 217 1.54 22.88 -13.09
N TRP A 218 2.52 22.72 -12.20
CA TRP A 218 2.90 23.70 -11.19
C TRP A 218 3.96 24.67 -11.75
N GLU A 219 3.71 25.27 -12.92
CA GLU A 219 4.36 26.55 -13.21
C GLU A 219 3.60 27.61 -12.43
N GLU A 220 4.31 28.27 -11.51
CA GLU A 220 3.81 29.39 -10.71
C GLU A 220 3.36 30.51 -11.66
N GLU A 221 2.08 30.55 -12.02
CA GLU A 221 1.44 31.79 -12.46
C GLU A 221 1.18 32.62 -11.20
N GLU A 222 2.14 33.50 -10.88
CA GLU A 222 1.90 34.67 -10.04
C GLU A 222 0.88 35.61 -10.74
N GLU A 223 -0.43 35.34 -10.72
CA GLU A 223 -1.43 36.37 -11.05
C GLU A 223 -2.68 36.28 -10.16
N GLU A 224 -2.74 37.27 -9.26
CA GLU A 224 -3.86 38.05 -8.71
C GLU A 224 -5.20 37.40 -8.30
N GLU A 225 -5.65 37.86 -7.14
CA GLU A 225 -6.93 37.58 -6.48
C GLU A 225 -8.15 37.70 -7.42
N GLU A 226 -8.97 36.64 -7.54
CA GLU A 226 -10.42 36.77 -7.45
C GLU A 226 -11.09 35.50 -6.89
N GLU A 227 -11.98 35.73 -5.95
CA GLU A 227 -12.69 34.79 -5.11
C GLU A 227 -13.79 34.03 -5.88
N HIS A 228 -13.62 32.71 -6.10
CA HIS A 228 -14.78 31.81 -6.18
C HIS A 228 -14.48 30.35 -5.78
N ASP A 229 -15.03 30.00 -4.63
CA ASP A 229 -15.30 28.69 -4.00
C ASP A 229 -15.27 27.42 -4.90
N ARG A 230 -14.09 26.97 -5.32
CA ARG A 230 -13.82 25.60 -5.85
C ARG A 230 -12.44 25.02 -5.47
N SER A 231 -11.65 25.70 -4.67
CA SER A 231 -10.28 25.30 -4.31
C SER A 231 -10.20 24.35 -3.11
N GLY A 232 -11.21 24.33 -2.23
CA GLY A 232 -11.17 23.56 -0.98
C GLY A 232 -11.14 22.04 -1.14
N VAL A 233 -11.66 21.50 -2.25
CA VAL A 233 -11.72 20.04 -2.47
C VAL A 233 -10.40 19.50 -3.03
N LEU A 234 -9.73 20.22 -3.94
CA LEU A 234 -8.43 19.81 -4.48
C LEU A 234 -7.29 20.04 -3.49
N LEU A 235 -7.28 21.18 -2.78
CA LEU A 235 -6.27 21.43 -1.73
C LEU A 235 -6.39 20.40 -0.60
N GLY A 236 -7.62 19.97 -0.27
CA GLY A 236 -7.88 18.93 0.73
C GLY A 236 -7.43 17.52 0.32
N VAL A 237 -7.36 17.23 -0.99
CA VAL A 237 -6.81 15.97 -1.52
C VAL A 237 -5.28 15.99 -1.45
N VAL A 238 -4.64 17.10 -1.84
CA VAL A 238 -3.17 17.26 -1.82
C VAL A 238 -2.61 17.30 -0.40
N ILE A 239 -3.27 17.96 0.55
CA ILE A 239 -2.86 17.98 1.97
C ILE A 239 -2.96 16.58 2.60
N ARG A 240 -3.91 15.74 2.18
CA ARG A 240 -4.00 14.35 2.66
C ARG A 240 -2.81 13.49 2.20
N TYR A 241 -2.27 13.72 1.00
CA TYR A 241 -1.08 13.02 0.52
C TYR A 241 0.18 13.39 1.32
N GLY A 242 0.31 14.64 1.75
CA GLY A 242 1.37 15.07 2.67
C GLY A 242 1.26 14.39 4.04
N THR A 243 0.07 14.41 4.65
CA THR A 243 -0.12 13.85 6.01
C THR A 243 -0.01 12.33 6.10
N MET A 244 -0.31 11.58 5.02
CA MET A 244 -0.25 10.11 5.03
C MET A 244 1.21 9.60 4.93
N LEU A 245 2.10 10.35 4.28
CA LEU A 245 3.54 10.07 4.25
C LEU A 245 4.25 10.58 5.51
N GLU A 246 3.83 11.71 6.09
CA GLU A 246 4.29 12.14 7.42
C GLU A 246 3.90 11.13 8.51
N GLN A 247 2.70 10.53 8.43
CA GLN A 247 2.33 9.41 9.30
C GLN A 247 3.20 8.16 9.08
N TRP A 248 3.72 7.96 7.87
CA TRP A 248 4.60 6.83 7.54
C TRP A 248 6.00 7.01 8.11
N ASP A 249 6.57 8.21 8.03
CA ASP A 249 7.85 8.56 8.65
C ASP A 249 7.74 8.50 10.20
N LEU A 250 6.63 9.00 10.77
CA LEU A 250 6.39 8.93 12.23
C LEU A 250 6.27 7.49 12.75
N HIS A 251 5.64 6.59 11.98
CA HIS A 251 5.43 5.20 12.39
C HIS A 251 6.68 4.31 12.21
N GLN A 252 7.61 4.70 11.31
CA GLN A 252 8.93 4.06 11.21
C GLN A 252 9.87 4.54 12.32
N ASP A 253 9.85 5.82 12.69
CA ASP A 253 10.67 6.36 13.77
C ASP A 253 10.24 5.88 15.17
N LEU A 254 8.95 5.60 15.39
CA LEU A 254 8.43 5.04 16.66
C LEU A 254 8.88 3.60 16.96
N THR A 255 9.44 2.89 15.96
CA THR A 255 10.05 1.55 16.19
C THR A 255 11.53 1.62 16.57
N THR A 256 12.11 2.83 16.59
CA THR A 256 13.46 3.11 17.09
C THR A 256 13.39 3.99 18.34
N LEU A 257 12.81 3.47 19.42
CA LEU A 257 13.10 4.01 20.75
C LEU A 257 14.44 3.41 21.24
N PRO A 258 15.37 4.23 21.74
CA PRO A 258 16.61 3.72 22.31
C PRO A 258 16.29 2.96 23.60
N GLY A 259 16.54 1.65 23.58
CA GLY A 259 16.75 0.88 24.81
C GLY A 259 18.09 1.28 25.42
N ILE A 260 18.07 2.26 26.32
CA ILE A 260 19.17 2.65 27.23
C ILE A 260 18.46 3.16 28.50
N SER A 261 18.69 2.73 29.73
CA SER A 261 19.69 1.85 30.34
C SER A 261 19.07 1.17 31.56
N SER A 262 19.50 -0.07 31.83
CA SER A 262 19.42 -0.64 33.18
C SER A 262 20.46 0.06 34.07
N ASP A 263 20.01 0.60 35.20
CA ASP A 263 20.78 0.58 36.45
C ASP A 263 20.17 -0.53 37.34
#